data_AF-A0AAW7L8R8-F1
#
_entry.id   AF-A0AAW7L8R8-F1
#
_cell.length_a   1.000
_cell.length_b   1.000
_cell.length_c   1.000
_cell.angle_alpha   90.00
_cell.angle_beta   90.00
_cell.angle_gamma   90.00
#
_symmetry.space_group_name_H-M   'P 1'
#
loop_
_entity.id
_entity.type
_entity.pdbx_description
1 polymer ?
#
loop_
_entity_poly.entity_id
_entity_poly.type
_entity_poly.pdbx_seq_one_letter_code
_entity_poly.pdbx_strand_id
1 'polypeptide(L)'
;MSWSKLNKTINAHSVIPLDALSCRDFGVNLPANFPFNKAKFTCQALAMLSQLNDYDLKMVCADIIQICANPNATNSIKHSRNPLRRLWRTKYPFRNYHFLIRYTLEASNISITDILFDKQLEGAKNNFAAERTMLYEVKRQSSHTYDKAMNDDEIKKVQGAWERIPTPTTQIKTQHAAVNGMQNELTKATWLMGTHLDRAYEGDGIKAYTLFHNPTDYTKLDLIECAFDKRSGTKSHNAQHLAAVLAQNNQQGKQVKWLAHSQGAIIFCAALEHYRIHYGKPLAGQQLAVHGSGSNVERLKRIAHSVGVKVVSVRNNPYDLVPNLADRSKISSSSLVRSLKFKGLVTDGSVGESPHTLPFLGLVTYAAQLQMLGNNEKADIVRKFIKTLPPTDARL
;
A
#
# COMPACT_ATOMS: atom_id res chain seq x y z
N MET A 1 -14.13 15.92 -13.94
CA MET A 1 -14.53 17.31 -14.24
C MET A 1 -14.68 17.49 -15.76
N SER A 2 -15.88 17.86 -16.23
CA SER A 2 -16.07 18.22 -17.64
C SER A 2 -15.81 19.71 -17.82
N TRP A 3 -14.61 20.07 -18.29
CA TRP A 3 -14.22 21.45 -18.57
C TRP A 3 -15.09 22.14 -19.63
N SER A 4 -15.97 21.39 -20.30
CA SER A 4 -16.93 21.90 -21.30
C SER A 4 -17.95 22.90 -20.74
N LYS A 5 -18.08 23.02 -19.41
CA LYS A 5 -18.98 23.99 -18.75
C LYS A 5 -18.32 25.34 -18.41
N LEU A 6 -17.01 25.51 -18.60
CA LEU A 6 -16.34 26.77 -18.30
C LEU A 6 -16.40 27.72 -19.52
N ASN A 7 -17.01 28.88 -19.34
CA ASN A 7 -17.00 29.97 -20.33
C ASN A 7 -15.55 30.44 -20.59
N LYS A 8 -15.25 31.01 -21.77
CA LYS A 8 -13.92 31.53 -22.16
C LYS A 8 -13.34 32.57 -21.19
N THR A 9 -14.15 33.13 -20.29
CA THR A 9 -13.78 34.11 -19.27
C THR A 9 -13.32 33.48 -17.94
N ILE A 10 -13.51 32.18 -17.74
CA ILE A 10 -13.13 31.48 -16.50
C ILE A 10 -11.71 30.92 -16.63
N ASN A 11 -10.85 31.23 -15.66
CA ASN A 11 -9.47 30.75 -15.60
C ASN A 11 -9.20 29.97 -14.30
N ALA A 12 -7.98 29.46 -14.12
CA ALA A 12 -7.58 28.64 -12.97
C ALA A 12 -7.84 29.30 -11.60
N HIS A 13 -7.79 30.64 -11.52
CA HIS A 13 -7.96 31.41 -10.29
C HIS A 13 -9.38 31.94 -10.08
N SER A 14 -10.27 31.76 -11.05
CA SER A 14 -11.67 32.13 -10.89
C SER A 14 -12.30 31.37 -9.74
N VAL A 15 -12.97 32.10 -8.84
CA VAL A 15 -13.66 31.52 -7.68
C VAL A 15 -15.04 31.02 -8.11
N ILE A 16 -15.29 29.74 -7.86
CA ILE A 16 -16.57 29.08 -8.08
C ILE A 16 -17.26 28.92 -6.71
N PRO A 17 -18.48 29.47 -6.54
CA PRO A 17 -19.30 29.13 -5.39
C PRO A 17 -19.76 27.67 -5.54
N LEU A 18 -19.58 26.88 -4.48
CA LEU A 18 -20.14 25.53 -4.40
C LEU A 18 -21.30 25.51 -3.43
N ASP A 19 -22.25 24.65 -3.74
CA ASP A 19 -23.32 24.19 -2.87
C ASP A 19 -23.48 22.67 -3.03
N ALA A 20 -24.41 22.08 -2.28
CA ALA A 20 -24.62 20.64 -2.29
C ALA A 20 -25.04 20.08 -3.67
N LEU A 21 -25.69 20.89 -4.51
CA LEU A 21 -26.14 20.49 -5.85
C LEU A 21 -25.01 20.62 -6.87
N SER A 22 -24.32 21.75 -6.89
CA SER A 22 -23.23 22.05 -7.82
C SER A 22 -21.99 21.19 -7.58
N CYS A 23 -21.77 20.65 -6.38
CA CYS A 23 -20.72 19.66 -6.13
C CYS A 23 -20.81 18.45 -7.09
N ARG A 24 -22.03 17.99 -7.38
CA ARG A 24 -22.24 16.86 -8.32
C ARG A 24 -21.83 17.22 -9.73
N ASP A 25 -22.10 18.45 -10.16
CA ASP A 25 -21.73 18.94 -11.51
C ASP A 25 -20.21 18.96 -11.72
N PHE A 26 -19.44 19.21 -10.66
CA PHE A 26 -17.98 19.20 -10.69
C PHE A 26 -17.37 17.82 -10.40
N GLY A 27 -18.19 16.82 -10.10
CA GLY A 27 -17.74 15.47 -9.77
C GLY A 27 -17.00 15.40 -8.42
N VAL A 28 -17.40 16.24 -7.46
CA VAL A 28 -16.84 16.28 -6.11
C VAL A 28 -17.90 15.83 -5.12
N ASN A 29 -17.55 14.94 -4.19
CA ASN A 29 -18.46 14.44 -3.17
C ASN A 29 -18.05 14.97 -1.78
N LEU A 30 -18.50 16.18 -1.45
CA LEU A 30 -18.20 16.82 -0.16
C LEU A 30 -19.12 16.27 0.96
N PRO A 31 -18.64 16.20 2.21
CA PRO A 31 -19.43 15.67 3.32
C PRO A 31 -20.65 16.57 3.61
N ALA A 32 -21.72 15.97 4.15
CA ALA A 32 -22.98 16.69 4.39
C ALA A 32 -22.85 17.90 5.33
N ASN A 33 -21.86 17.90 6.23
CA ASN A 33 -21.58 18.99 7.16
C ASN A 33 -20.53 19.99 6.63
N PHE A 34 -20.25 20.00 5.33
CA PHE A 34 -19.28 20.91 4.74
C PHE A 34 -19.76 22.37 4.80
N PRO A 35 -18.92 23.34 5.21
CA PRO A 35 -19.32 24.74 5.44
C PRO A 35 -19.36 25.56 4.13
N PHE A 36 -20.32 25.26 3.26
CA PHE A 36 -20.51 25.94 1.96
C PHE A 36 -20.68 27.46 2.07
N ASN A 37 -21.21 27.95 3.19
CA ASN A 37 -21.37 29.39 3.44
C ASN A 37 -20.06 30.11 3.78
N LYS A 38 -18.96 29.38 4.03
CA LYS A 38 -17.65 29.93 4.39
C LYS A 38 -16.57 29.61 3.37
N ALA A 39 -16.56 28.39 2.85
CA ALA A 39 -15.53 27.92 1.92
C ALA A 39 -15.96 28.11 0.47
N LYS A 40 -15.13 28.81 -0.30
CA LYS A 40 -15.20 28.92 -1.76
C LYS A 40 -13.95 28.31 -2.37
N PHE A 41 -14.01 27.95 -3.64
CA PHE A 41 -12.90 27.27 -4.31
C PHE A 41 -12.55 27.95 -5.63
N THR A 42 -11.26 28.05 -5.93
CA THR A 42 -10.82 28.34 -7.30
C THR A 42 -11.08 27.14 -8.21
N CYS A 43 -11.13 27.38 -9.52
CA CYS A 43 -11.17 26.30 -10.52
C CYS A 43 -10.03 25.30 -10.34
N GLN A 44 -8.83 25.78 -10.02
CA GLN A 44 -7.66 24.93 -9.76
C GLN A 44 -7.85 24.01 -8.56
N ALA A 45 -8.29 24.55 -7.41
CA ALA A 45 -8.53 23.76 -6.21
C ALA A 45 -9.63 22.71 -6.46
N LEU A 46 -10.69 23.10 -7.17
CA LEU A 46 -11.76 22.20 -7.57
C LEU A 46 -11.28 21.08 -8.50
N ALA A 47 -10.40 21.40 -9.45
CA ALA A 47 -9.83 20.42 -10.36
C ALA A 47 -9.08 19.34 -9.58
N MET A 48 -8.26 19.75 -8.61
CA MET A 48 -7.57 18.81 -7.73
C MET A 48 -8.54 17.97 -6.90
N LEU A 49 -9.52 18.60 -6.22
CA LEU A 49 -10.52 17.87 -5.42
C LEU A 49 -11.23 16.78 -6.22
N SER A 50 -11.60 17.08 -7.47
CA SER A 50 -12.30 16.13 -8.35
C SER A 50 -11.46 14.93 -8.78
N GLN A 51 -10.14 14.97 -8.57
CA GLN A 51 -9.22 13.89 -8.90
C GLN A 51 -8.83 13.01 -7.71
N LEU A 52 -9.17 13.43 -6.48
CA LEU A 52 -8.89 12.68 -5.27
C LEU A 52 -9.78 11.44 -5.20
N ASN A 53 -9.25 10.36 -4.64
CA ASN A 53 -10.09 9.24 -4.22
C ASN A 53 -10.89 9.65 -2.96
N ASP A 54 -11.95 8.91 -2.65
CA ASP A 54 -12.86 9.25 -1.54
C ASP A 54 -12.15 9.40 -0.18
N TYR A 55 -11.08 8.65 0.06
CA TYR A 55 -10.33 8.73 1.31
C TYR A 55 -9.50 10.02 1.38
N ASP A 56 -8.74 10.34 0.33
CA ASP A 56 -7.99 11.58 0.23
C ASP A 56 -8.90 12.81 0.28
N LEU A 57 -10.03 12.75 -0.43
CA LEU A 57 -11.05 13.80 -0.42
C LEU A 57 -11.57 14.04 1.00
N LYS A 58 -11.88 12.97 1.74
CA LYS A 58 -12.33 13.06 3.13
C LYS A 58 -11.28 13.71 4.04
N MET A 59 -10.01 13.35 3.88
CA MET A 59 -8.92 13.93 4.68
C MET A 59 -8.75 15.42 4.38
N VAL A 60 -8.71 15.80 3.10
CA VAL A 60 -8.62 17.20 2.68
C VAL A 60 -9.83 18.00 3.16
N CYS A 61 -11.04 17.46 3.05
CA CYS A 61 -12.25 18.13 3.54
C CYS A 61 -12.22 18.37 5.06
N ALA A 62 -11.71 17.41 5.84
CA ALA A 62 -11.58 17.56 7.28
C ALA A 62 -10.67 18.74 7.65
N ASP A 63 -9.56 18.91 6.93
CA ASP A 63 -8.64 20.03 7.13
C ASP A 63 -9.28 21.36 6.71
N ILE A 64 -10.01 21.41 5.58
CA ILE A 64 -10.75 22.61 5.16
C ILE A 64 -11.81 23.00 6.21
N ILE A 65 -12.56 22.03 6.74
CA ILE A 65 -13.55 22.27 7.79
C ILE A 65 -12.88 22.89 9.03
N GLN A 66 -11.72 22.39 9.41
CA GLN A 66 -10.98 22.89 10.57
C GLN A 66 -10.39 24.30 10.33
N ILE A 67 -9.94 24.59 9.11
CA ILE A 67 -9.57 25.95 8.65
C ILE A 67 -10.79 26.88 8.74
N CYS A 68 -11.96 26.46 8.28
CA CYS A 68 -13.20 27.25 8.36
C CYS A 68 -13.69 27.53 9.78
N ALA A 69 -13.40 26.61 10.70
CA ALA A 69 -13.71 26.78 12.11
C ALA A 69 -12.70 27.70 12.82
N ASN A 70 -11.43 27.71 12.38
CA ASN A 70 -10.34 28.42 13.04
C ASN A 70 -9.39 29.09 12.02
N PRO A 71 -9.86 30.09 11.24
CA PRO A 71 -9.10 30.64 10.11
C PRO A 71 -7.80 31.35 10.50
N ASN A 72 -7.70 31.81 11.76
CA ASN A 72 -6.52 32.48 12.29
C ASN A 72 -5.58 31.52 13.05
N ALA A 73 -5.88 30.22 13.08
CA ALA A 73 -5.02 29.27 13.76
C ALA A 73 -3.72 29.07 12.97
N THR A 74 -2.59 29.01 13.70
CA THR A 74 -1.27 28.70 13.11
C THR A 74 -1.17 27.26 12.59
N ASN A 75 -2.14 26.40 12.91
CA ASN A 75 -2.25 25.04 12.41
C ASN A 75 -3.72 24.63 12.28
N SER A 76 -4.06 23.97 11.17
CA SER A 76 -5.38 23.44 10.85
C SER A 76 -5.68 22.09 11.52
N ILE A 77 -4.87 21.56 12.44
CA ILE A 77 -5.02 20.19 12.95
C ILE A 77 -5.20 20.16 14.48
N LYS A 78 -6.33 19.60 14.91
CA LYS A 78 -6.67 19.40 16.33
C LYS A 78 -5.98 18.14 16.84
N HIS A 79 -4.86 18.31 17.54
CA HIS A 79 -4.16 17.17 18.14
C HIS A 79 -4.90 16.58 19.34
N SER A 80 -4.89 15.24 19.42
CA SER A 80 -5.10 14.58 20.71
C SER A 80 -3.98 15.00 21.67
N ARG A 81 -4.37 15.56 22.82
CA ARG A 81 -3.47 15.84 23.95
C ARG A 81 -3.03 14.56 24.67
N ASN A 82 -3.71 13.44 24.43
CA ASN A 82 -3.35 12.15 25.01
C ASN A 82 -2.15 11.54 24.24
N PRO A 83 -0.98 11.38 24.88
CA PRO A 83 0.22 10.83 24.25
C PRO A 83 0.06 9.36 23.86
N LEU A 84 -0.76 8.59 24.59
CA LEU A 84 -1.06 7.20 24.25
C LEU A 84 -1.86 7.09 22.96
N ARG A 85 -2.70 8.07 22.61
CA ARG A 85 -3.40 8.11 21.30
C ARG A 85 -2.46 8.40 20.14
N ARG A 86 -1.31 9.04 20.38
CA ARG A 86 -0.28 9.33 19.36
C ARG A 86 0.58 8.11 19.02
N LEU A 87 0.57 7.08 19.87
CA LEU A 87 1.19 5.78 19.59
C LEU A 87 0.40 4.98 18.53
N TRP A 88 -0.84 5.37 18.23
CA TRP A 88 -1.74 4.70 17.28
C TRP A 88 -1.86 5.48 15.97
N ARG A 89 -0.78 5.60 15.20
CA ARG A 89 -0.81 6.29 13.90
C ARG A 89 -1.82 5.74 12.92
N THR A 90 -2.08 4.44 13.00
CA THR A 90 -3.11 3.71 12.24
C THR A 90 -4.54 4.18 12.52
N LYS A 91 -4.75 4.98 13.58
CA LYS A 91 -6.01 5.67 13.94
C LYS A 91 -5.91 7.20 13.88
N TYR A 92 -4.70 7.76 13.92
CA TYR A 92 -4.44 9.20 13.82
C TYR A 92 -3.20 9.41 12.94
N PRO A 93 -3.36 9.58 11.62
CA PRO A 93 -2.24 9.87 10.77
C PRO A 93 -1.62 11.20 11.22
N PHE A 94 -0.35 11.34 10.86
CA PHE A 94 0.60 12.41 11.14
C PHE A 94 0.05 13.83 11.23
N ARG A 95 0.91 14.76 11.71
CA ARG A 95 0.55 16.16 11.92
C ARG A 95 -0.11 16.84 10.73
N ASN A 96 0.16 16.41 9.49
CA ASN A 96 -0.48 16.78 8.22
C ASN A 96 -0.70 15.51 7.39
N TYR A 97 -1.79 15.44 6.61
CA TYR A 97 -1.95 14.43 5.56
C TYR A 97 -1.13 14.83 4.31
N HIS A 98 -1.12 14.02 3.22
CA HIS A 98 -0.24 14.23 2.06
C HIS A 98 -0.52 15.51 1.23
N PHE A 99 -1.45 16.35 1.65
CA PHE A 99 -1.87 17.54 0.91
C PHE A 99 -1.67 18.82 1.72
N LEU A 100 -1.24 19.86 1.03
CA LEU A 100 -1.16 21.22 1.52
C LEU A 100 -2.30 22.05 0.93
N ILE A 101 -3.02 22.76 1.79
CA ILE A 101 -4.16 23.59 1.39
C ILE A 101 -3.71 25.06 1.42
N ARG A 102 -3.75 25.72 0.26
CA ARG A 102 -3.54 27.17 0.17
C ARG A 102 -4.88 27.86 0.18
N TYR A 103 -5.00 28.93 0.96
CA TYR A 103 -6.23 29.70 1.05
C TYR A 103 -5.95 31.18 1.32
N THR A 104 -6.93 32.03 1.00
CA THR A 104 -6.99 33.43 1.42
C THR A 104 -8.19 33.66 2.34
N LEU A 105 -8.09 34.64 3.23
CA LEU A 105 -9.12 35.02 4.18
C LEU A 105 -9.59 36.44 3.88
N GLU A 106 -10.86 36.61 3.53
CA GLU A 106 -11.47 37.90 3.21
C GLU A 106 -12.81 38.06 3.93
N ALA A 107 -12.91 39.02 4.86
CA ALA A 107 -14.15 39.38 5.55
C ALA A 107 -14.97 38.16 6.07
N SER A 108 -14.27 37.15 6.61
CA SER A 108 -14.81 35.86 7.12
C SER A 108 -15.13 34.78 6.09
N ASN A 109 -14.91 35.03 4.80
CA ASN A 109 -14.92 34.01 3.75
C ASN A 109 -13.51 33.45 3.54
N ILE A 110 -13.45 32.15 3.24
CA ILE A 110 -12.21 31.44 2.97
C ILE A 110 -12.25 30.99 1.52
N SER A 111 -11.32 31.49 0.72
CA SER A 111 -11.14 31.06 -0.67
C SER A 111 -10.00 30.06 -0.72
N ILE A 112 -10.33 28.78 -0.91
CA ILE A 112 -9.34 27.72 -1.15
C ILE A 112 -8.77 27.94 -2.55
N THR A 113 -7.52 28.39 -2.60
CA THR A 113 -6.85 28.78 -3.84
C THR A 113 -6.16 27.61 -4.52
N ASP A 114 -5.67 26.65 -3.74
CA ASP A 114 -4.95 25.50 -4.27
C ASP A 114 -4.97 24.32 -3.28
N ILE A 115 -4.82 23.12 -3.81
CA ILE A 115 -4.63 21.89 -3.05
C ILE A 115 -3.45 21.16 -3.69
N LEU A 116 -2.36 21.09 -2.96
CA LEU A 116 -1.07 20.66 -3.48
C LEU A 116 -0.66 19.36 -2.83
N PHE A 117 0.03 18.50 -3.57
CA PHE A 117 0.72 17.36 -2.96
C PHE A 117 1.93 17.87 -2.17
N ASP A 118 2.03 17.47 -0.92
CA ASP A 118 3.06 17.99 -0.01
C ASP A 118 4.40 17.30 -0.27
N LYS A 119 5.23 17.97 -1.09
CA LYS A 119 6.57 17.54 -1.44
C LYS A 119 7.49 17.31 -0.25
N GLN A 120 7.24 17.93 0.91
CA GLN A 120 8.05 17.69 2.11
C GLN A 120 7.76 16.31 2.73
N LEU A 121 6.60 15.73 2.44
CA LEU A 121 6.17 14.44 2.97
C LEU A 121 6.46 13.28 2.01
N GLU A 122 6.64 13.57 0.73
CA GLU A 122 6.99 12.62 -0.32
C GLU A 122 8.40 12.02 -0.15
N GLY A 123 8.58 10.79 -0.64
CA GLY A 123 9.89 10.16 -0.82
C GLY A 123 10.46 9.54 0.46
N ALA A 124 11.65 8.96 0.31
CA ALA A 124 12.38 8.31 1.40
C ALA A 124 12.81 9.33 2.45
N LYS A 125 12.84 8.91 3.72
CA LYS A 125 13.22 9.78 4.86
C LYS A 125 14.36 9.17 5.66
N ASN A 126 15.22 10.03 6.22
CA ASN A 126 16.30 9.59 7.11
C ASN A 126 15.77 8.86 8.35
N ASN A 127 14.60 9.28 8.84
CA ASN A 127 13.83 8.52 9.81
C ASN A 127 12.67 7.85 9.07
N PHE A 128 12.71 6.52 8.93
CA PHE A 128 11.67 5.77 8.20
C PHE A 128 10.29 5.92 8.85
N ALA A 129 10.21 6.15 10.16
CA ALA A 129 8.97 6.50 10.84
C ALA A 129 8.49 7.92 10.50
N ALA A 130 9.17 8.67 9.64
CA ALA A 130 8.70 9.93 9.07
C ALA A 130 8.21 9.77 7.62
N GLU A 131 8.24 8.58 7.04
CA GLU A 131 7.60 8.28 5.77
C GLU A 131 6.07 8.28 5.92
N ARG A 132 5.37 8.23 4.79
CA ARG A 132 3.90 8.32 4.72
C ARG A 132 3.33 7.28 3.79
N THR A 133 2.09 6.89 4.04
CA THR A 133 1.35 5.95 3.20
C THR A 133 0.95 6.60 1.89
N MET A 134 1.74 6.44 0.84
CA MET A 134 1.54 7.15 -0.43
C MET A 134 1.62 6.20 -1.61
N LEU A 135 1.07 6.62 -2.75
CA LEU A 135 1.28 5.93 -4.01
C LEU A 135 2.55 6.48 -4.68
N TYR A 136 3.36 5.56 -5.20
CA TYR A 136 4.54 5.90 -5.98
C TYR A 136 4.54 5.12 -7.30
N GLU A 137 4.78 5.78 -8.42
CA GLU A 137 5.12 5.13 -9.69
C GLU A 137 6.60 4.77 -9.68
N VAL A 138 6.90 3.50 -9.93
CA VAL A 138 8.24 2.94 -9.93
C VAL A 138 8.58 2.45 -11.32
N LYS A 139 9.65 2.98 -11.91
CA LYS A 139 10.11 2.58 -13.25
C LYS A 139 11.19 1.50 -13.19
N ARG A 140 11.20 0.62 -14.18
CA ARG A 140 12.25 -0.37 -14.38
C ARG A 140 13.47 0.29 -15.02
N GLN A 141 14.65 -0.02 -14.50
CA GLN A 141 15.95 0.49 -14.93
C GLN A 141 16.77 -0.54 -15.72
N SER A 142 16.59 -1.84 -15.43
CA SER A 142 17.26 -2.91 -16.19
C SER A 142 16.42 -4.20 -16.24
N SER A 143 16.80 -5.13 -17.10
CA SER A 143 16.13 -6.43 -17.26
C SER A 143 16.50 -7.46 -16.19
N HIS A 144 17.41 -7.15 -15.26
CA HIS A 144 17.77 -8.06 -14.18
C HIS A 144 16.53 -8.42 -13.35
N THR A 145 16.42 -9.69 -12.97
CA THR A 145 15.26 -10.23 -12.25
C THR A 145 15.69 -11.44 -11.44
N TYR A 146 14.98 -11.74 -10.34
CA TYR A 146 15.31 -12.86 -9.47
C TYR A 146 14.61 -14.14 -9.94
N ASP A 147 15.31 -14.97 -10.70
CA ASP A 147 14.77 -16.20 -11.33
C ASP A 147 15.49 -17.49 -10.93
N LYS A 148 16.57 -17.39 -10.16
CA LYS A 148 17.39 -18.50 -9.68
C LYS A 148 18.11 -18.14 -8.39
N ALA A 149 18.84 -19.09 -7.83
CA ALA A 149 19.79 -18.82 -6.75
C ALA A 149 20.88 -17.85 -7.23
N MET A 150 21.13 -16.79 -6.46
CA MET A 150 22.01 -15.69 -6.84
C MET A 150 22.98 -15.34 -5.72
N ASN A 151 24.22 -15.00 -6.06
CA ASN A 151 25.15 -14.47 -5.06
C ASN A 151 24.79 -13.00 -4.70
N ASP A 152 25.49 -12.44 -3.71
CA ASP A 152 25.20 -11.07 -3.24
C ASP A 152 25.34 -10.00 -4.32
N ASP A 153 26.27 -10.15 -5.27
CA ASP A 153 26.46 -9.18 -6.35
C ASP A 153 25.37 -9.27 -7.41
N GLU A 154 24.88 -10.47 -7.72
CA GLU A 154 23.70 -10.67 -8.55
C GLU A 154 22.44 -10.11 -7.87
N ILE A 155 22.28 -10.32 -6.56
CA ILE A 155 21.18 -9.73 -5.79
C ILE A 155 21.24 -8.20 -5.86
N LYS A 156 22.42 -7.56 -5.71
CA LYS A 156 22.56 -6.11 -5.88
C LYS A 156 22.13 -5.63 -7.27
N LYS A 157 22.40 -6.40 -8.34
CA LYS A 157 21.93 -6.07 -9.69
C LYS A 157 20.40 -6.12 -9.79
N VAL A 158 19.77 -7.09 -9.13
CA VAL A 158 18.29 -7.16 -9.03
C VAL A 158 17.74 -5.97 -8.25
N GLN A 159 18.37 -5.57 -7.15
CA GLN A 159 17.97 -4.37 -6.40
C GLN A 159 18.06 -3.11 -7.27
N GLY A 160 19.11 -2.99 -8.07
CA GLY A 160 19.30 -1.89 -9.03
C GLY A 160 18.43 -1.98 -10.29
N ALA A 161 17.59 -3.01 -10.45
CA ALA A 161 16.71 -3.15 -11.60
C ALA A 161 15.51 -2.19 -11.57
N TRP A 162 15.24 -1.56 -10.42
CA TRP A 162 14.12 -0.65 -10.21
C TRP A 162 14.63 0.73 -9.78
N GLU A 163 13.88 1.76 -10.16
CA GLU A 163 14.19 3.14 -9.83
C GLU A 163 14.31 3.34 -8.32
N ARG A 164 15.41 3.95 -7.86
CA ARG A 164 15.66 4.15 -6.43
C ARG A 164 14.79 5.25 -5.81
N ILE A 165 14.45 6.27 -6.59
CA ILE A 165 13.69 7.44 -6.18
C ILE A 165 12.38 7.44 -6.99
N PRO A 166 11.33 6.78 -6.50
CA PRO A 166 10.12 6.62 -7.28
C PRO A 166 9.31 7.92 -7.31
N THR A 167 8.46 8.08 -8.32
CA THR A 167 7.69 9.31 -8.53
C THR A 167 6.39 9.28 -7.74
N PRO A 168 6.13 10.21 -6.82
CA PRO A 168 4.88 10.27 -6.07
C PRO A 168 3.67 10.49 -7.00
N THR A 169 2.55 9.82 -6.74
CA THR A 169 1.33 9.92 -7.53
C THR A 169 0.09 9.87 -6.64
N THR A 170 -1.04 10.33 -7.15
CA THR A 170 -2.35 10.29 -6.48
C THR A 170 -3.24 9.16 -7.00
N GLN A 171 -2.85 8.50 -8.09
CA GLN A 171 -3.64 7.47 -8.76
C GLN A 171 -2.72 6.37 -9.33
N ILE A 172 -3.27 5.16 -9.51
CA ILE A 172 -2.58 4.08 -10.23
C ILE A 172 -2.58 4.38 -11.73
N LYS A 173 -1.40 4.48 -12.33
CA LYS A 173 -1.24 4.73 -13.77
C LYS A 173 -0.70 3.53 -14.55
N THR A 174 -0.41 2.44 -13.85
CA THR A 174 0.28 1.26 -14.37
C THR A 174 -0.66 0.04 -14.36
N GLN A 175 -0.31 -0.98 -15.14
CA GLN A 175 -1.07 -2.25 -15.18
C GLN A 175 -0.81 -3.13 -13.94
N HIS A 176 0.31 -2.90 -13.25
CA HIS A 176 0.74 -3.64 -12.08
C HIS A 176 0.82 -2.74 -10.88
N ALA A 177 0.37 -3.22 -9.72
CA ALA A 177 0.51 -2.49 -8.48
C ALA A 177 0.94 -3.41 -7.35
N ALA A 178 1.58 -2.87 -6.33
CA ALA A 178 2.05 -3.64 -5.19
C ALA A 178 1.76 -2.96 -3.86
N VAL A 179 1.52 -3.76 -2.83
CA VAL A 179 1.38 -3.33 -1.43
C VAL A 179 2.48 -4.02 -0.63
N ASN A 180 3.44 -3.24 -0.12
CA ASN A 180 4.54 -3.80 0.66
C ASN A 180 4.11 -4.17 2.09
N GLY A 181 4.91 -5.03 2.73
CA GLY A 181 4.80 -5.33 4.15
C GLY A 181 5.64 -4.41 5.04
N MET A 182 5.55 -4.64 6.35
CA MET A 182 6.35 -3.98 7.39
C MET A 182 7.86 -4.13 7.16
N GLN A 183 8.64 -3.27 7.82
CA GLN A 183 10.11 -3.25 7.79
C GLN A 183 10.72 -3.00 6.40
N ASN A 184 10.00 -2.27 5.58
CA ASN A 184 10.47 -1.74 4.31
C ASN A 184 10.34 -0.22 4.34
N GLU A 185 11.48 0.47 4.39
CA GLU A 185 11.53 1.87 3.98
C GLU A 185 11.32 1.98 2.46
N LEU A 186 10.97 3.17 1.98
CA LEU A 186 10.52 3.35 0.61
C LEU A 186 11.47 2.77 -0.43
N THR A 187 12.79 2.97 -0.29
CA THR A 187 13.81 2.50 -1.24
C THR A 187 13.78 0.97 -1.33
N LYS A 188 13.77 0.29 -0.18
CA LYS A 188 13.68 -1.16 -0.09
C LYS A 188 12.35 -1.68 -0.64
N ALA A 189 11.23 -1.05 -0.27
CA ALA A 189 9.91 -1.41 -0.78
C ALA A 189 9.87 -1.35 -2.32
N THR A 190 10.52 -0.34 -2.89
CA THR A 190 10.54 -0.05 -4.33
C THR A 190 11.19 -1.15 -5.17
N TRP A 191 12.38 -1.65 -4.81
CA TRP A 191 12.96 -2.74 -5.58
C TRP A 191 12.32 -4.08 -5.21
N LEU A 192 12.01 -4.30 -3.92
CA LEU A 192 11.54 -5.59 -3.43
C LEU A 192 10.18 -5.96 -4.02
N MET A 193 9.24 -5.00 -4.06
CA MET A 193 7.93 -5.24 -4.65
C MET A 193 8.02 -5.46 -6.16
N GLY A 194 8.91 -4.77 -6.86
CA GLY A 194 9.20 -5.02 -8.27
C GLY A 194 9.72 -6.44 -8.51
N THR A 195 10.64 -6.92 -7.68
CA THR A 195 11.16 -8.31 -7.73
C THR A 195 10.07 -9.35 -7.49
N HIS A 196 9.16 -9.11 -6.54
CA HIS A 196 8.01 -10.00 -6.33
C HIS A 196 6.99 -9.92 -7.47
N LEU A 197 6.79 -8.76 -8.09
CA LEU A 197 5.88 -8.61 -9.23
C LEU A 197 6.38 -9.39 -10.45
N ASP A 198 7.67 -9.30 -10.77
CA ASP A 198 8.30 -10.08 -11.83
C ASP A 198 8.02 -11.58 -11.67
N ARG A 199 7.97 -12.07 -10.43
CA ARG A 199 7.67 -13.48 -10.14
C ARG A 199 6.18 -13.79 -10.15
N ALA A 200 5.36 -12.91 -9.58
CA ALA A 200 3.91 -13.11 -9.49
C ALA A 200 3.25 -13.19 -10.87
N TYR A 201 3.77 -12.40 -11.82
CA TYR A 201 3.25 -12.24 -13.16
C TYR A 201 4.36 -12.44 -14.20
N GLU A 202 5.00 -13.60 -14.12
CA GLU A 202 6.09 -13.98 -15.02
C GLU A 202 5.64 -13.91 -16.49
N GLY A 203 6.48 -13.32 -17.34
CA GLY A 203 6.18 -13.11 -18.76
C GLY A 203 5.48 -11.78 -19.09
N ASP A 204 4.96 -11.04 -18.11
CA ASP A 204 4.29 -9.75 -18.37
C ASP A 204 5.24 -8.62 -18.83
N GLY A 205 6.56 -8.81 -18.73
CA GLY A 205 7.54 -7.82 -19.21
C GLY A 205 7.46 -6.46 -18.50
N ILE A 206 7.12 -6.46 -17.21
CA ILE A 206 6.77 -5.28 -16.40
C ILE A 206 7.83 -4.16 -16.56
N LYS A 207 7.38 -2.98 -17.01
CA LYS A 207 8.24 -1.78 -17.23
C LYS A 207 8.09 -0.73 -16.15
N ALA A 208 6.93 -0.69 -15.50
CA ALA A 208 6.65 0.16 -14.37
C ALA A 208 5.50 -0.44 -13.56
N TYR A 209 5.43 -0.10 -12.29
CA TYR A 209 4.31 -0.48 -11.42
C TYR A 209 4.02 0.64 -10.43
N THR A 210 2.83 0.61 -9.80
CA THR A 210 2.48 1.55 -8.73
C THR A 210 2.62 0.87 -7.38
N LEU A 211 3.51 1.39 -6.53
CA LEU A 211 3.66 0.99 -5.14
C LEU A 211 2.66 1.75 -4.27
N PHE A 212 1.77 1.03 -3.58
CA PHE A 212 1.11 1.52 -2.39
C PHE A 212 2.07 1.31 -1.22
N HIS A 213 2.79 2.38 -0.84
CA HIS A 213 3.78 2.32 0.21
C HIS A 213 3.09 2.28 1.58
N ASN A 214 3.34 1.24 2.35
CA ASN A 214 3.01 1.18 3.77
C ASN A 214 4.29 1.45 4.59
N PRO A 215 4.42 2.62 5.23
CA PRO A 215 5.62 2.95 6.01
C PRO A 215 5.74 2.05 7.25
N THR A 216 6.98 1.85 7.71
CA THR A 216 7.28 1.01 8.88
C THR A 216 7.21 1.85 10.16
N ASP A 217 6.47 1.38 11.17
CA ASP A 217 6.30 2.08 12.46
C ASP A 217 6.89 1.28 13.64
N TYR A 218 8.09 0.70 13.47
CA TYR A 218 8.73 -0.19 14.46
C TYR A 218 7.90 -1.45 14.81
N THR A 219 8.56 -2.60 14.94
CA THR A 219 7.98 -3.95 14.98
C THR A 219 6.81 -4.18 15.94
N LYS A 220 6.74 -3.45 17.06
CA LYS A 220 5.67 -3.61 18.06
C LYS A 220 4.37 -2.91 17.67
N LEU A 221 4.40 -1.78 16.94
CA LEU A 221 3.17 -1.09 16.51
C LEU A 221 2.57 -1.76 15.27
N ASP A 222 3.41 -2.27 14.36
CA ASP A 222 2.99 -3.03 13.18
C ASP A 222 2.21 -4.31 13.58
N LEU A 223 2.63 -4.99 14.66
CA LEU A 223 1.90 -6.14 15.23
C LEU A 223 0.51 -5.76 15.75
N ILE A 224 0.34 -4.55 16.28
CA ILE A 224 -0.97 -4.12 16.77
C ILE A 224 -1.85 -3.61 15.63
N GLU A 225 -1.30 -2.96 14.60
CA GLU A 225 -2.00 -2.69 13.34
C GLU A 225 -2.57 -3.97 12.73
N CYS A 226 -1.75 -5.03 12.69
CA CYS A 226 -2.20 -6.36 12.27
C CYS A 226 -3.35 -6.88 13.13
N ALA A 227 -3.30 -6.67 14.45
CA ALA A 227 -4.37 -7.07 15.36
C ALA A 227 -5.65 -6.23 15.15
N PHE A 228 -5.54 -4.95 14.81
CA PHE A 228 -6.67 -4.08 14.48
C PHE A 228 -7.34 -4.47 13.16
N ASP A 229 -6.57 -4.69 12.11
CA ASP A 229 -7.11 -5.09 10.80
C ASP A 229 -7.72 -6.51 10.82
N LYS A 230 -7.27 -7.34 11.77
CA LYS A 230 -7.88 -8.64 12.10
C LYS A 230 -9.16 -8.55 12.93
N ARG A 231 -9.47 -7.43 13.59
CA ARG A 231 -10.71 -7.26 14.39
C ARG A 231 -11.90 -6.83 13.51
N SER A 232 -13.10 -7.23 13.93
CA SER A 232 -14.38 -6.78 13.36
C SER A 232 -14.67 -5.37 13.89
N GLY A 233 -14.35 -4.33 13.13
CA GLY A 233 -14.47 -2.93 13.53
C GLY A 233 -13.90 -1.98 12.47
N THR A 234 -13.65 -0.72 12.85
CA THR A 234 -13.01 0.28 11.98
C THR A 234 -11.62 -0.20 11.55
N LYS A 235 -11.39 -0.27 10.24
CA LYS A 235 -10.11 -0.70 9.64
C LYS A 235 -9.05 0.39 9.74
N SER A 236 -7.77 0.02 9.59
CA SER A 236 -6.66 0.98 9.57
C SER A 236 -6.83 2.06 8.49
N HIS A 237 -6.22 3.22 8.68
CA HIS A 237 -6.18 4.27 7.66
C HIS A 237 -5.57 3.77 6.34
N ASN A 238 -4.57 2.88 6.41
CA ASN A 238 -3.97 2.24 5.25
C ASN A 238 -4.96 1.36 4.48
N ALA A 239 -5.74 0.54 5.19
CA ALA A 239 -6.77 -0.29 4.57
C ALA A 239 -7.92 0.54 3.97
N GLN A 240 -8.34 1.61 4.65
CA GLN A 240 -9.35 2.54 4.12
C GLN A 240 -8.85 3.27 2.86
N HIS A 241 -7.60 3.75 2.87
CA HIS A 241 -6.99 4.41 1.72
C HIS A 241 -6.86 3.43 0.54
N LEU A 242 -6.34 2.22 0.78
CA LEU A 242 -6.25 1.19 -0.27
C LEU A 242 -7.63 0.80 -0.82
N ALA A 243 -8.67 0.74 0.01
CA ALA A 243 -10.05 0.50 -0.44
C ALA A 243 -10.55 1.63 -1.35
N ALA A 244 -10.25 2.89 -1.04
CA ALA A 244 -10.58 4.03 -1.89
C ALA A 244 -9.80 4.00 -3.22
N VAL A 245 -8.53 3.58 -3.21
CA VAL A 245 -7.73 3.36 -4.42
C VAL A 245 -8.34 2.26 -5.30
N LEU A 246 -8.75 1.14 -4.70
CA LEU A 246 -9.47 0.06 -5.41
C LEU A 246 -10.78 0.56 -6.02
N ALA A 247 -11.53 1.38 -5.29
CA ALA A 247 -12.76 1.99 -5.78
C ALA A 247 -12.52 2.93 -6.95
N GLN A 248 -11.52 3.81 -6.85
CA GLN A 248 -11.15 4.73 -7.91
C GLN A 248 -10.76 3.97 -9.19
N ASN A 249 -9.93 2.92 -9.07
CA ASN A 249 -9.55 2.08 -10.20
C ASN A 249 -10.75 1.41 -10.86
N ASN A 250 -11.69 0.88 -10.05
CA ASN A 250 -12.89 0.24 -10.56
C ASN A 250 -13.82 1.23 -11.28
N GLN A 251 -14.00 2.43 -10.72
CA GLN A 251 -14.77 3.51 -11.35
C GLN A 251 -14.17 3.95 -12.68
N GLN A 252 -12.83 3.91 -12.80
CA GLN A 252 -12.10 4.23 -14.02
C GLN A 252 -12.00 3.06 -15.00
N GLY A 253 -12.59 1.89 -14.69
CA GLY A 253 -12.54 0.71 -15.54
C GLY A 253 -11.13 0.11 -15.71
N LYS A 254 -10.20 0.43 -14.80
CA LYS A 254 -8.81 -0.04 -14.88
C LYS A 254 -8.72 -1.51 -14.52
N GLN A 255 -7.99 -2.27 -15.33
CA GLN A 255 -7.59 -3.63 -14.99
C GLN A 255 -6.21 -3.60 -14.36
N VAL A 256 -6.09 -4.05 -13.11
CA VAL A 256 -4.83 -3.97 -12.36
C VAL A 256 -4.49 -5.33 -11.76
N LYS A 257 -3.23 -5.74 -11.96
CA LYS A 257 -2.60 -6.93 -11.41
C LYS A 257 -1.87 -6.55 -10.13
N TRP A 258 -2.44 -6.88 -8.98
CA TRP A 258 -1.92 -6.55 -7.67
C TRP A 258 -0.97 -7.62 -7.13
N LEU A 259 0.02 -7.17 -6.39
CA LEU A 259 0.81 -7.98 -5.49
C LEU A 259 0.63 -7.48 -4.06
N ALA A 260 0.40 -8.38 -3.11
CA ALA A 260 0.49 -8.06 -1.69
C ALA A 260 1.55 -8.94 -1.01
N HIS A 261 2.51 -8.31 -0.33
CA HIS A 261 3.58 -9.02 0.37
C HIS A 261 3.48 -8.85 1.90
N SER A 262 3.69 -9.93 2.66
CA SER A 262 3.78 -9.87 4.13
C SER A 262 2.57 -9.17 4.79
N GLN A 263 2.78 -8.13 5.61
CA GLN A 263 1.71 -7.32 6.20
C GLN A 263 0.82 -6.66 5.14
N GLY A 264 1.35 -6.36 3.95
CA GLY A 264 0.58 -5.84 2.82
C GLY A 264 -0.63 -6.73 2.50
N ALA A 265 -0.53 -8.05 2.69
CA ALA A 265 -1.66 -8.97 2.52
C ALA A 265 -2.75 -8.79 3.59
N ILE A 266 -2.39 -8.39 4.81
CA ILE A 266 -3.35 -8.08 5.88
C ILE A 266 -4.09 -6.78 5.54
N ILE A 267 -3.35 -5.74 5.15
CA ILE A 267 -3.90 -4.44 4.72
C ILE A 267 -4.83 -4.65 3.53
N PHE A 268 -4.40 -5.43 2.52
CA PHE A 268 -5.21 -5.75 1.35
C PHE A 268 -6.49 -6.49 1.74
N CYS A 269 -6.40 -7.50 2.60
CA CYS A 269 -7.59 -8.22 3.08
C CYS A 269 -8.57 -7.28 3.80
N ALA A 270 -8.07 -6.40 4.68
CA ALA A 270 -8.89 -5.41 5.38
C ALA A 270 -9.49 -4.35 4.43
N ALA A 271 -8.74 -3.95 3.41
CA ALA A 271 -9.20 -3.05 2.36
C ALA A 271 -10.35 -3.67 1.56
N LEU A 272 -10.27 -4.96 1.21
CA LEU A 272 -11.38 -5.66 0.54
C LEU A 272 -12.63 -5.76 1.42
N GLU A 273 -12.48 -5.98 2.72
CA GLU A 273 -13.61 -5.95 3.66
C GLU A 273 -14.24 -4.57 3.76
N HIS A 274 -13.42 -3.52 3.88
CA HIS A 274 -13.90 -2.14 3.88
C HIS A 274 -14.58 -1.80 2.55
N TYR A 275 -13.97 -2.21 1.45
CA TYR A 275 -14.48 -2.01 0.10
C TYR A 275 -15.88 -2.60 -0.08
N ARG A 276 -16.07 -3.85 0.36
CA ARG A 276 -17.36 -4.56 0.31
C ARG A 276 -18.47 -3.79 1.04
N ILE A 277 -18.15 -3.20 2.19
CA ILE A 277 -19.13 -2.51 3.04
C ILE A 277 -19.46 -1.12 2.48
N HIS A 278 -18.46 -0.38 1.98
CA HIS A 278 -18.62 1.05 1.66
C HIS A 278 -18.81 1.35 0.17
N TYR A 279 -18.42 0.44 -0.73
CA TYR A 279 -18.48 0.67 -2.18
C TYR A 279 -19.32 -0.39 -2.90
N GLY A 280 -19.21 -1.65 -2.50
CA GLY A 280 -20.12 -2.74 -2.88
C GLY A 280 -20.15 -3.19 -4.35
N LYS A 281 -19.53 -2.46 -5.27
CA LYS A 281 -19.47 -2.83 -6.71
C LYS A 281 -18.45 -3.96 -6.95
N PRO A 282 -18.70 -4.94 -7.83
CA PRO A 282 -17.68 -5.93 -8.15
C PRO A 282 -16.40 -5.28 -8.70
N LEU A 283 -15.25 -5.70 -8.18
CA LEU A 283 -13.91 -5.31 -8.63
C LEU A 283 -13.49 -6.13 -9.86
N ALA A 284 -14.32 -6.08 -10.91
CA ALA A 284 -14.06 -6.80 -12.15
C ALA A 284 -12.72 -6.35 -12.78
N GLY A 285 -11.95 -7.30 -13.31
CA GLY A 285 -10.63 -7.01 -13.91
C GLY A 285 -9.49 -6.80 -12.93
N GLN A 286 -9.73 -6.93 -11.61
CA GLN A 286 -8.66 -6.91 -10.60
C GLN A 286 -8.13 -8.33 -10.35
N GLN A 287 -6.80 -8.47 -10.33
CA GLN A 287 -6.11 -9.73 -9.98
C GLN A 287 -5.21 -9.52 -8.76
N LEU A 288 -5.00 -10.56 -7.95
CA LEU A 288 -4.16 -10.49 -6.76
C LEU A 288 -3.23 -11.69 -6.65
N ALA A 289 -1.94 -11.43 -6.57
CA ALA A 289 -0.93 -12.37 -6.13
C ALA A 289 -0.53 -12.07 -4.68
N VAL A 290 -0.28 -13.10 -3.89
CA VAL A 290 0.08 -12.94 -2.47
C VAL A 290 1.39 -13.67 -2.17
N HIS A 291 2.40 -12.94 -1.70
CA HIS A 291 3.71 -13.50 -1.35
C HIS A 291 4.01 -13.32 0.15
N GLY A 292 4.62 -14.33 0.80
CA GLY A 292 5.03 -14.25 2.20
C GLY A 292 3.92 -13.84 3.17
N SER A 293 2.66 -14.26 2.91
CA SER A 293 1.45 -13.68 3.51
C SER A 293 1.47 -13.61 5.03
N GLY A 294 1.31 -12.42 5.62
CA GLY A 294 1.00 -12.23 7.04
C GLY A 294 -0.50 -12.40 7.38
N SER A 295 -1.33 -12.66 6.38
CA SER A 295 -2.78 -12.83 6.50
C SER A 295 -3.19 -14.31 6.46
N ASN A 296 -4.39 -14.63 7.00
CA ASN A 296 -5.03 -15.92 6.75
C ASN A 296 -5.46 -15.96 5.28
N VAL A 297 -4.76 -16.78 4.49
CA VAL A 297 -4.90 -16.83 3.03
C VAL A 297 -6.31 -17.28 2.63
N GLU A 298 -6.95 -18.19 3.36
CA GLU A 298 -8.30 -18.64 3.02
C GLU A 298 -9.34 -17.56 3.25
N ARG A 299 -9.22 -16.80 4.34
CA ARG A 299 -10.04 -15.61 4.57
C ARG A 299 -9.83 -14.59 3.47
N LEU A 300 -8.58 -14.32 3.08
CA LEU A 300 -8.25 -13.40 1.99
C LEU A 300 -8.87 -13.87 0.66
N LYS A 301 -8.73 -15.15 0.30
CA LYS A 301 -9.35 -15.72 -0.91
C LYS A 301 -10.87 -15.60 -0.90
N ARG A 302 -11.51 -15.92 0.23
CA ARG A 302 -12.98 -15.79 0.39
C ARG A 302 -13.45 -14.35 0.22
N ILE A 303 -12.79 -13.37 0.88
CA ILE A 303 -13.19 -11.98 0.74
C ILE A 303 -12.93 -11.46 -0.68
N ALA A 304 -11.77 -11.77 -1.26
CA ALA A 304 -11.41 -11.41 -2.63
C ALA A 304 -12.44 -11.93 -3.64
N HIS A 305 -12.82 -13.20 -3.53
CA HIS A 305 -13.88 -13.78 -4.34
C HIS A 305 -15.22 -13.05 -4.16
N SER A 306 -15.61 -12.76 -2.91
CA SER A 306 -16.89 -12.08 -2.63
C SER A 306 -17.00 -10.66 -3.21
N VAL A 307 -15.87 -10.02 -3.54
CA VAL A 307 -15.84 -8.70 -4.18
C VAL A 307 -15.37 -8.75 -5.64
N GLY A 308 -15.19 -9.94 -6.24
CA GLY A 308 -14.85 -10.11 -7.65
C GLY A 308 -13.36 -10.00 -8.00
N VAL A 309 -12.44 -10.03 -7.02
CA VAL A 309 -10.99 -10.05 -7.26
C VAL A 309 -10.51 -11.49 -7.49
N LYS A 310 -9.79 -11.73 -8.59
CA LYS A 310 -9.20 -13.05 -8.88
C LYS A 310 -7.85 -13.21 -8.18
N VAL A 311 -7.78 -14.10 -7.18
CA VAL A 311 -6.48 -14.48 -6.59
C VAL A 311 -5.77 -15.45 -7.53
N VAL A 312 -4.66 -15.02 -8.13
CA VAL A 312 -3.95 -15.79 -9.17
C VAL A 312 -2.87 -16.70 -8.62
N SER A 313 -2.20 -16.30 -7.54
CA SER A 313 -1.11 -17.07 -6.95
C SER A 313 -0.94 -16.74 -5.47
N VAL A 314 -0.50 -17.74 -4.72
CA VAL A 314 -0.05 -17.58 -3.33
C VAL A 314 1.27 -18.30 -3.19
N ARG A 315 2.35 -17.58 -2.86
CA ARG A 315 3.70 -18.16 -2.71
C ARG A 315 4.27 -17.83 -1.34
N ASN A 316 4.38 -18.84 -0.50
CA ASN A 316 4.97 -18.72 0.83
C ASN A 316 6.09 -19.75 0.96
N ASN A 317 7.25 -19.33 1.44
CA ASN A 317 8.32 -20.26 1.76
C ASN A 317 7.91 -21.11 2.99
N PRO A 318 8.01 -22.45 2.95
CA PRO A 318 7.66 -23.30 4.09
C PRO A 318 8.46 -23.03 5.38
N TYR A 319 9.63 -22.39 5.26
CA TYR A 319 10.50 -22.00 6.37
C TYR A 319 10.24 -20.58 6.87
N ASP A 320 9.34 -19.83 6.24
CA ASP A 320 8.95 -18.51 6.67
C ASP A 320 8.03 -18.58 7.90
N LEU A 321 8.40 -17.87 8.96
CA LEU A 321 7.66 -17.84 10.22
C LEU A 321 6.38 -17.00 10.10
N VAL A 322 6.36 -15.97 9.24
CA VAL A 322 5.26 -14.99 9.17
C VAL A 322 3.94 -15.63 8.74
N PRO A 323 3.86 -16.43 7.65
CA PRO A 323 2.65 -17.14 7.27
C PRO A 323 2.20 -18.18 8.30
N ASN A 324 3.14 -18.86 8.96
CA ASN A 324 2.84 -19.87 9.97
C ASN A 324 2.22 -19.27 11.25
N LEU A 325 2.59 -18.04 11.62
CA LEU A 325 1.99 -17.33 12.76
C LEU A 325 0.66 -16.64 12.40
N ALA A 326 0.49 -16.29 11.13
CA ALA A 326 -0.68 -15.60 10.61
C ALA A 326 -1.94 -16.46 10.57
N ASP A 327 -1.80 -17.76 10.28
CA ASP A 327 -2.89 -18.72 10.18
C ASP A 327 -2.79 -19.81 11.27
N ARG A 328 -3.32 -19.49 12.46
CA ARG A 328 -3.34 -20.41 13.61
C ARG A 328 -4.19 -21.67 13.39
N SER A 329 -5.03 -21.70 12.35
CA SER A 329 -5.98 -22.81 12.09
C SER A 329 -5.37 -23.99 11.33
N LYS A 330 -4.21 -23.81 10.69
CA LYS A 330 -3.52 -24.84 9.89
C LYS A 330 -2.11 -25.16 10.40
N ILE A 331 -1.80 -24.82 11.65
CA ILE A 331 -0.48 -25.11 12.23
C ILE A 331 -0.34 -26.63 12.40
N SER A 332 0.33 -27.29 11.46
CA SER A 332 1.00 -28.54 11.81
C SER A 332 2.16 -28.18 12.73
N SER A 333 2.29 -28.89 13.86
CA SER A 333 3.47 -28.75 14.75
C SER A 333 4.78 -28.85 13.97
N SER A 334 4.81 -29.69 12.92
CA SER A 334 5.95 -29.85 12.03
C SER A 334 6.33 -28.59 11.23
N SER A 335 5.36 -27.81 10.72
CA SER A 335 5.63 -26.60 9.93
C SER A 335 6.11 -25.45 10.81
N LEU A 336 5.53 -25.31 12.01
CA LEU A 336 5.98 -24.32 12.98
C LEU A 336 7.42 -24.59 13.43
N VAL A 337 7.74 -25.84 13.80
CA VAL A 337 9.11 -26.22 14.19
C VAL A 337 10.11 -25.94 13.06
N ARG A 338 9.76 -26.24 11.79
CA ARG A 338 10.62 -25.92 10.64
C ARG A 338 10.88 -24.42 10.52
N SER A 339 9.84 -23.59 10.60
CA SER A 339 9.98 -22.14 10.50
C SER A 339 10.78 -21.52 11.66
N LEU A 340 10.64 -22.06 12.88
CA LEU A 340 11.41 -21.61 14.04
C LEU A 340 12.92 -21.86 13.88
N LYS A 341 13.33 -22.94 13.20
CA LYS A 341 14.75 -23.20 12.87
C LYS A 341 15.36 -22.15 11.95
N PHE A 342 14.54 -21.35 11.27
CA PHE A 342 14.94 -20.33 10.31
C PHE A 342 14.65 -18.90 10.81
N LYS A 343 14.10 -18.74 12.03
CA LYS A 343 13.75 -17.43 12.60
C LYS A 343 14.93 -16.45 12.57
N GLY A 344 16.15 -16.91 12.90
CA GLY A 344 17.34 -16.06 12.87
C GLY A 344 17.66 -15.49 11.48
N LEU A 345 17.35 -16.23 10.41
CA LEU A 345 17.54 -15.73 9.04
C LEU A 345 16.47 -14.70 8.64
N VAL A 346 15.30 -14.74 9.26
CA VAL A 346 14.26 -13.72 9.06
C VAL A 346 14.63 -12.40 9.74
N THR A 347 15.28 -12.46 10.90
CA THR A 347 15.64 -11.27 11.69
C THR A 347 16.99 -10.68 11.30
N ASP A 348 18.00 -11.52 11.10
CA ASP A 348 19.41 -11.12 11.01
C ASP A 348 20.11 -11.65 9.76
N GLY A 349 19.43 -12.48 8.95
CA GLY A 349 19.98 -13.04 7.71
C GLY A 349 20.04 -12.03 6.57
N SER A 350 20.87 -12.32 5.57
CA SER A 350 20.94 -11.50 4.36
C SER A 350 19.62 -11.55 3.57
N VAL A 351 19.46 -10.61 2.62
CA VAL A 351 18.30 -10.55 1.72
C VAL A 351 18.06 -11.89 1.01
N GLY A 352 19.12 -12.59 0.60
CA GLY A 352 19.02 -13.87 -0.09
C GLY A 352 18.83 -15.08 0.84
N GLU A 353 19.29 -14.99 2.08
CA GLU A 353 19.13 -16.08 3.06
C GLU A 353 17.72 -16.12 3.67
N SER A 354 17.15 -14.95 3.91
CA SER A 354 15.85 -14.82 4.57
C SER A 354 14.75 -15.53 3.77
N PRO A 355 14.00 -16.47 4.38
CA PRO A 355 12.88 -17.14 3.70
C PRO A 355 11.70 -16.21 3.44
N HIS A 356 11.70 -14.99 4.00
CA HIS A 356 10.60 -14.02 3.92
C HIS A 356 10.83 -12.90 2.91
N THR A 357 12.10 -12.54 2.66
CA THR A 357 12.45 -11.35 1.89
C THR A 357 12.24 -11.57 0.40
N LEU A 358 13.05 -12.39 -0.28
CA LEU A 358 12.92 -12.60 -1.72
C LEU A 358 11.73 -13.51 -2.07
N PRO A 359 11.22 -13.46 -3.32
CA PRO A 359 10.14 -14.34 -3.76
C PRO A 359 10.53 -15.80 -3.64
N PHE A 360 9.61 -16.64 -3.13
CA PHE A 360 9.84 -18.08 -3.08
C PHE A 360 9.76 -18.70 -4.48
N LEU A 361 10.88 -19.26 -4.95
CA LEU A 361 11.02 -19.90 -6.27
C LEU A 361 10.93 -21.43 -6.23
N GLY A 362 10.75 -22.03 -5.04
CA GLY A 362 10.80 -23.48 -4.85
C GLY A 362 11.88 -23.89 -3.84
N LEU A 363 11.73 -25.10 -3.29
CA LEU A 363 12.61 -25.63 -2.26
C LEU A 363 14.01 -25.91 -2.81
N VAL A 364 14.10 -26.41 -4.05
CA VAL A 364 15.39 -26.69 -4.70
C VAL A 364 16.20 -25.40 -4.85
N THR A 365 15.56 -24.36 -5.39
CA THR A 365 16.18 -23.04 -5.55
C THR A 365 16.56 -22.41 -4.22
N TYR A 366 15.71 -22.53 -3.18
CA TYR A 366 16.03 -21.99 -1.85
C TYR A 366 17.21 -22.72 -1.19
N ALA A 367 17.32 -24.04 -1.33
CA ALA A 367 18.48 -24.79 -0.85
C ALA A 367 19.77 -24.37 -1.57
N ALA A 368 19.71 -24.17 -2.89
CA ALA A 368 20.85 -23.68 -3.68
C ALA A 368 21.24 -22.25 -3.28
N GLN A 369 20.28 -21.38 -3.03
CA GLN A 369 20.48 -20.01 -2.56
C GLN A 369 21.22 -19.98 -1.21
N LEU A 370 20.79 -20.79 -0.24
CA LEU A 370 21.44 -20.88 1.06
C LEU A 370 22.88 -21.40 0.95
N GLN A 371 23.11 -22.44 0.14
CA GLN A 371 24.46 -22.96 -0.09
C GLN A 371 25.37 -21.91 -0.74
N MET A 372 24.87 -21.21 -1.75
CA MET A 372 25.63 -20.19 -2.48
C MET A 372 26.07 -19.04 -1.58
N LEU A 373 25.28 -18.73 -0.54
CA LEU A 373 25.60 -17.72 0.48
C LEU A 373 26.38 -18.29 1.67
N GLY A 374 26.88 -19.53 1.57
CA GLY A 374 27.71 -20.17 2.61
C GLY A 374 26.93 -20.82 3.75
N ASN A 375 25.59 -20.79 3.71
CA ASN A 375 24.71 -21.31 4.76
C ASN A 375 24.41 -22.81 4.56
N ASN A 376 25.47 -23.62 4.54
CA ASN A 376 25.43 -25.05 4.21
C ASN A 376 24.52 -25.86 5.15
N GLU A 377 24.57 -25.57 6.46
CA GLU A 377 23.75 -26.29 7.44
C GLU A 377 22.25 -26.10 7.17
N LYS A 378 21.82 -24.87 6.88
CA LYS A 378 20.41 -24.59 6.56
C LYS A 378 20.03 -25.18 5.21
N ALA A 379 20.91 -25.12 4.21
CA ALA A 379 20.69 -25.77 2.92
C ALA A 379 20.44 -27.28 3.07
N ASP A 380 21.20 -27.97 3.93
CA ASP A 380 21.04 -29.39 4.18
C ASP A 380 19.74 -29.75 4.90
N ILE A 381 19.26 -28.88 5.80
CA ILE A 381 17.94 -29.02 6.40
C ILE A 381 16.85 -28.96 5.32
N VAL A 382 16.95 -28.01 4.38
CA VAL A 382 16.00 -27.89 3.26
C VAL A 382 16.04 -29.15 2.38
N ARG A 383 17.23 -29.64 2.02
CA ARG A 383 17.40 -30.86 1.21
C ARG A 383 16.86 -32.11 1.88
N LYS A 384 17.06 -32.26 3.19
CA LYS A 384 16.48 -33.37 3.96
C LYS A 384 14.96 -33.34 3.88
N PHE A 385 14.34 -32.16 3.96
CA PHE A 385 12.90 -32.03 3.81
C PHE A 385 12.41 -32.33 2.38
N ILE A 386 13.12 -31.88 1.35
CA ILE A 386 12.82 -32.20 -0.06
C ILE A 386 12.67 -33.71 -0.26
N LYS A 387 13.58 -34.51 0.32
CA LYS A 387 13.54 -35.99 0.23
C LYS A 387 12.31 -36.64 0.86
N THR A 388 11.57 -35.91 1.69
CA THR A 388 10.31 -36.40 2.31
C THR A 388 9.07 -36.09 1.48
N LEU A 389 9.21 -35.30 0.41
CA LEU A 389 8.08 -34.87 -0.41
C LEU A 389 7.89 -35.80 -1.63
N PRO A 390 6.65 -35.98 -2.10
CA PRO A 390 6.42 -36.66 -3.36
C PRO A 390 6.99 -35.82 -4.53
N PRO A 391 7.46 -36.44 -5.62
CA PRO A 391 8.00 -35.72 -6.79
C PRO A 391 7.03 -34.72 -7.42
N THR A 392 5.73 -34.85 -7.17
CA THR A 392 4.66 -33.99 -7.67
C THR A 392 4.32 -32.81 -6.75
N ASP A 393 5.04 -32.64 -5.64
CA ASP A 393 4.78 -31.54 -4.70
C ASP A 393 5.06 -30.19 -5.37
N ALA A 394 4.06 -29.31 -5.36
CA ALA A 394 4.10 -28.00 -6.03
C ALA A 394 5.17 -27.03 -5.47
N ARG A 395 5.87 -27.40 -4.40
CA ARG A 395 6.94 -26.60 -3.79
C ARG A 395 8.34 -27.00 -4.25
N LEU A 396 8.49 -28.13 -4.95
CA LEU A 396 9.79 -28.63 -5.39
C LEU A 396 10.43 -27.73 -6.44
#